data_AF-A0A9P0C569-F1
#
_entry.id   AF-A0A9P0C569-F1
#
_cell.length_a   1.000
_cell.length_b   1.000
_cell.length_c   1.000
_cell.angle_alpha   90.00
_cell.angle_beta   90.00
_cell.angle_gamma   90.00
#
_symmetry.space_group_name_H-M   'P 1'
#
loop_
_entity.id
_entity.type
_entity.pdbx_description
1 polymer ?
#
loop_
_entity_poly.entity_id
_entity_poly.type
_entity_poly.pdbx_seq_one_letter_code
_entity_poly.pdbx_strand_id
1 'polypeptide(L)'
;MMTYACSLLFWRFVFATAVLICLFKDVEVESQDGAVELALMQQFEQFMVEHEKVYDSLEEKMRRFEIFKDNLKKIEELNADPEQTAIFGVNVMADLTREEFRARYLTYRMPDDRRENFLTRLELDHEEEEEDEEEWEGRDGRFGLLKSTKKPKTTTTTYPPPTKGPPPQACTIDWRKISSNYPSVDDQKQCGSCWAFASVGAFEVLLSKSGKTTKLSKQELVDCTKDNDMCEGGWFEPAFKVMENPGLCAEKDYKYTAKNGTCKSKFTVIEKLKSFKDVSGSDSKLIAALPTSPLPIAMNCNDDMQVSTVRVINIIMQQCLEVNPRIFMH
;
A
#
# COMPACT_ATOMS: atom_id res chain seq x y z
N MET A 1 64.26 -31.94 -37.70
CA MET A 1 64.25 -30.63 -37.01
C MET A 1 63.21 -29.65 -37.56
N MET A 2 62.90 -29.65 -38.87
CA MET A 2 61.94 -28.69 -39.47
C MET A 2 60.47 -28.85 -39.05
N THR A 3 60.03 -30.06 -38.68
CA THR A 3 58.64 -30.35 -38.26
C THR A 3 58.31 -29.86 -36.85
N TYR A 4 59.27 -29.92 -35.93
CA TYR A 4 59.10 -29.46 -34.54
C TYR A 4 59.04 -27.93 -34.43
N ALA A 5 59.81 -27.22 -35.26
CA ALA A 5 59.82 -25.76 -35.29
C ALA A 5 58.47 -25.18 -35.78
N CYS A 6 57.84 -25.82 -36.77
CA CYS A 6 56.53 -25.38 -37.29
C CYS A 6 55.40 -25.62 -36.27
N SER A 7 55.45 -26.74 -35.53
CA SER A 7 54.52 -27.03 -34.43
C SER A 7 54.63 -26.03 -33.29
N LEU A 8 55.85 -25.68 -32.86
CA LEU A 8 56.07 -24.71 -31.79
C LEU A 8 55.58 -23.30 -32.16
N LEU A 9 55.71 -22.88 -33.42
CA LEU A 9 55.18 -21.60 -33.90
C LEU A 9 53.65 -21.61 -33.94
N PHE A 10 53.04 -22.72 -34.37
CA PHE A 10 51.59 -22.88 -34.35
C PHE A 10 51.02 -22.77 -32.93
N TRP A 11 51.58 -23.51 -31.97
CA TRP A 11 51.13 -23.44 -30.58
C TRP A 11 51.39 -22.06 -29.97
N ARG A 12 52.51 -21.40 -30.26
CA ARG A 12 52.75 -20.01 -29.84
C ARG A 12 51.69 -19.04 -30.37
N PHE A 13 51.26 -19.22 -31.61
CA PHE A 13 50.20 -18.40 -32.19
C PHE A 13 48.85 -18.67 -31.51
N VAL A 14 48.50 -19.94 -31.27
CA VAL A 14 47.27 -20.34 -30.57
C VAL A 14 47.24 -19.82 -29.14
N PHE A 15 48.36 -19.89 -28.40
CA PHE A 15 48.44 -19.32 -27.06
C PHE A 15 48.38 -17.79 -27.07
N ALA A 16 49.05 -17.13 -28.02
CA ALA A 16 49.00 -15.68 -28.15
C ALA A 16 47.59 -15.19 -28.47
N THR A 17 46.85 -15.86 -29.37
CA THR A 17 45.45 -15.50 -29.68
C THR A 17 44.50 -15.81 -28.53
N ALA A 18 44.69 -16.93 -27.81
CA ALA A 18 43.89 -17.25 -26.62
C ALA A 18 44.09 -16.20 -25.51
N VAL A 19 45.33 -15.78 -25.25
CA VAL A 19 45.64 -14.70 -24.30
C VAL A 19 45.03 -13.37 -24.76
N LEU A 20 45.13 -13.04 -26.06
CA LEU A 20 44.54 -11.83 -26.62
C LEU A 20 43.00 -11.83 -26.46
N ILE A 21 42.34 -12.96 -26.72
CA ILE A 21 40.89 -13.12 -26.55
C ILE A 21 40.48 -12.98 -25.08
N CYS A 22 41.25 -13.54 -24.14
CA CYS A 22 40.97 -13.35 -22.70
C CYS A 22 41.11 -11.87 -22.30
N LEU A 23 42.20 -11.20 -22.70
CA LEU A 23 42.42 -9.78 -22.38
C LEU A 23 41.35 -8.86 -22.98
N PHE A 24 40.85 -9.14 -24.18
CA PHE A 24 39.77 -8.35 -24.79
C PHE A 24 38.39 -8.65 -24.18
N LYS A 25 38.11 -9.89 -23.77
CA LYS A 25 36.86 -10.21 -23.05
C LYS A 25 36.76 -9.50 -21.70
N ASP A 26 37.86 -9.43 -20.95
CA ASP A 26 37.87 -8.78 -19.63
C ASP A 26 37.63 -7.26 -19.76
N VAL A 27 38.16 -6.62 -20.82
CA VAL A 27 37.95 -5.18 -21.10
C VAL A 27 36.52 -4.86 -21.55
N GLU A 28 35.90 -5.72 -22.36
CA GLU A 28 34.51 -5.51 -22.81
C GLU A 28 33.51 -5.63 -21.65
N VAL A 29 33.71 -6.61 -20.75
CA VAL A 29 32.85 -6.82 -19.58
C VAL A 29 32.93 -5.67 -18.57
N GLU A 30 34.12 -5.17 -18.24
CA GLU A 30 34.27 -4.00 -17.35
C GLU A 30 33.65 -2.72 -17.94
N SER A 31 33.73 -2.54 -19.26
CA SER A 31 33.18 -1.34 -19.93
C SER A 31 31.65 -1.30 -19.95
N GLN A 32 31.01 -2.47 -19.99
CA GLN A 32 29.56 -2.59 -20.03
C GLN A 32 28.95 -2.44 -18.63
N ASP A 33 29.59 -2.99 -17.60
CA ASP A 33 29.18 -2.86 -16.20
C ASP A 33 29.20 -1.40 -15.73
N GLY A 34 30.27 -0.66 -16.05
CA GLY A 34 30.38 0.76 -15.73
C GLY A 34 29.35 1.65 -16.43
N ALA A 35 28.93 1.30 -17.65
CA ALA A 35 27.91 2.05 -18.38
C ALA A 35 26.50 1.83 -17.79
N VAL A 36 26.19 0.61 -17.34
CA VAL A 36 24.92 0.28 -16.68
C VAL A 36 24.82 0.98 -15.33
N GLU A 37 25.89 0.94 -14.53
CA GLU A 37 25.92 1.60 -13.22
C GLU A 37 25.74 3.12 -13.35
N LEU A 38 26.35 3.74 -14.38
CA LEU A 38 26.17 5.17 -14.67
C LEU A 38 24.71 5.50 -15.04
N ALA A 39 24.06 4.66 -15.84
CA ALA A 39 22.66 4.85 -16.21
C ALA A 39 21.72 4.71 -15.01
N LEU A 40 21.98 3.75 -14.12
CA LEU A 40 21.22 3.58 -12.87
C LEU A 40 21.41 4.77 -11.93
N MET A 41 22.65 5.28 -11.81
CA MET A 41 22.92 6.48 -11.02
C MET A 41 22.18 7.70 -11.58
N GLN A 42 22.13 7.87 -12.90
CA GLN A 42 21.35 8.95 -13.53
C GLN A 42 19.85 8.84 -13.24
N GLN A 43 19.29 7.62 -13.27
CA GLN A 43 17.90 7.38 -12.87
C GLN A 43 17.68 7.71 -11.39
N PHE A 44 18.60 7.35 -10.52
CA PHE A 44 18.51 7.66 -9.09
C PHE A 44 18.62 9.17 -8.82
N GLU A 45 19.47 9.89 -9.52
CA GLU A 45 19.54 11.36 -9.41
C GLU A 45 18.26 12.03 -9.91
N GLN A 46 17.66 11.52 -10.98
CA GLN A 46 16.35 11.97 -11.45
C GLN A 46 15.25 11.70 -10.41
N PHE A 47 15.25 10.50 -9.81
CA PHE A 47 14.37 10.14 -8.70
C PHE A 47 14.52 11.11 -7.52
N MET A 48 15.76 11.46 -7.16
CA MET A 48 16.02 12.41 -6.09
C MET A 48 15.43 13.80 -6.38
N VAL A 49 15.56 14.27 -7.62
CA VAL A 49 14.99 15.56 -8.05
C VAL A 49 13.46 15.50 -8.03
N GLU A 50 12.86 14.45 -8.59
CA GLU A 50 11.41 14.29 -8.70
C GLU A 50 10.72 14.18 -7.33
N HIS A 51 11.35 13.50 -6.37
CA HIS A 51 10.80 13.28 -5.04
C HIS A 51 11.44 14.13 -3.94
N GLU A 52 12.15 15.20 -4.33
CA GLU A 52 12.78 16.17 -3.42
C GLU A 52 13.66 15.51 -2.34
N LYS A 53 14.39 14.45 -2.70
CA LYS A 53 15.25 13.69 -1.79
C LYS A 53 16.57 14.41 -1.57
N VAL A 54 16.93 14.54 -0.29
CA VAL A 54 18.23 15.06 0.15
C VAL A 54 18.78 14.09 1.19
N TYR A 55 20.07 13.73 1.06
CA TYR A 55 20.76 12.82 1.96
C TYR A 55 21.90 13.54 2.67
N ASP A 56 22.11 13.22 3.95
CA ASP A 56 23.04 13.94 4.83
C ASP A 56 24.52 13.71 4.49
N SER A 57 24.83 12.60 3.82
CA SER A 57 26.20 12.23 3.46
C SER A 57 26.25 11.48 2.13
N LEU A 58 27.44 11.46 1.51
CA LEU A 58 27.70 10.62 0.34
C LEU A 58 27.49 9.14 0.67
N GLU A 59 27.87 8.71 1.87
CA GLU A 59 27.67 7.33 2.33
C GLU A 59 26.18 6.96 2.37
N GLU A 60 25.32 7.84 2.91
CA GLU A 60 23.87 7.60 2.90
C GLU A 60 23.30 7.66 1.48
N LYS A 61 23.76 8.60 0.63
CA LYS A 61 23.35 8.63 -0.80
C LYS A 61 23.69 7.31 -1.49
N MET A 62 24.89 6.77 -1.29
CA MET A 62 25.31 5.49 -1.89
C MET A 62 24.52 4.32 -1.31
N ARG A 63 24.26 4.29 0.00
CA ARG A 63 23.39 3.28 0.61
C ARG A 63 21.98 3.30 0.03
N ARG A 64 21.40 4.49 -0.15
CA ARG A 64 20.06 4.69 -0.74
C ARG A 64 20.02 4.30 -2.21
N PHE A 65 21.12 4.53 -2.93
CA PHE A 65 21.27 4.09 -4.30
C PHE A 65 21.26 2.55 -4.44
N GLU A 66 21.95 1.82 -3.56
CA GLU A 66 21.88 0.34 -3.55
C GLU A 66 20.46 -0.15 -3.28
N ILE A 67 19.77 0.43 -2.28
CA ILE A 67 18.37 0.11 -1.97
C ILE A 67 17.46 0.41 -3.17
N PHE A 68 17.69 1.52 -3.87
CA PHE A 68 16.95 1.90 -5.06
C PHE A 68 17.14 0.88 -6.20
N LYS A 69 18.36 0.39 -6.43
CA LYS A 69 18.63 -0.69 -7.40
C LYS A 69 17.87 -1.97 -7.04
N ASP A 70 17.89 -2.37 -5.78
CA ASP A 70 17.15 -3.55 -5.31
C ASP A 70 15.64 -3.40 -5.54
N ASN A 71 15.09 -2.21 -5.27
CA ASN A 71 13.67 -1.92 -5.50
C ASN A 71 13.31 -1.83 -6.99
N LEU A 72 14.19 -1.34 -7.85
CA LEU A 72 13.99 -1.38 -9.30
C LEU A 72 13.89 -2.82 -9.80
N LYS A 73 14.80 -3.69 -9.35
CA LYS A 73 14.73 -5.13 -9.69
C LYS A 73 13.41 -5.74 -9.22
N LYS A 74 12.98 -5.44 -7.99
CA LYS A 74 11.67 -5.88 -7.47
C LYS A 74 10.51 -5.38 -8.34
N ILE A 75 10.54 -4.12 -8.78
CA ILE A 75 9.52 -3.55 -9.68
C ILE A 75 9.47 -4.32 -11.01
N GLU A 76 10.62 -4.64 -11.59
CA GLU A 76 10.70 -5.43 -12.83
C GLU A 76 10.15 -6.84 -12.65
N GLU A 77 10.51 -7.52 -11.56
CA GLU A 77 10.00 -8.86 -11.21
C GLU A 77 8.48 -8.85 -11.03
N LEU A 78 7.95 -7.89 -10.28
CA LEU A 78 6.50 -7.76 -10.05
C LEU A 78 5.73 -7.45 -11.33
N ASN A 79 6.28 -6.61 -12.21
CA ASN A 79 5.63 -6.27 -13.49
C ASN A 79 5.78 -7.37 -14.55
N ALA A 80 6.70 -8.33 -14.37
CA ALA A 80 6.88 -9.48 -15.25
C ALA A 80 5.93 -10.65 -14.92
N ASP A 81 5.33 -10.64 -13.73
CA ASP A 81 4.37 -11.64 -13.28
C ASP A 81 3.03 -11.49 -14.04
N PRO A 82 2.58 -12.51 -14.81
CA PRO A 82 1.33 -12.44 -15.56
C PRO A 82 0.06 -12.49 -14.68
N GLU A 83 0.16 -12.93 -13.43
CA GLU A 83 -0.95 -12.94 -12.47
C GLU A 83 -1.13 -11.57 -11.80
N GLN A 84 -0.10 -10.72 -11.91
CA GLN A 84 -0.12 -9.40 -11.33
C GLN A 84 -1.07 -8.45 -12.07
N THR A 85 -1.95 -7.82 -11.31
CA THR A 85 -2.93 -6.85 -11.83
C THR A 85 -2.59 -5.40 -11.49
N ALA A 86 -1.74 -5.19 -10.49
CA ALA A 86 -1.22 -3.89 -10.13
C ALA A 86 -0.01 -3.51 -10.99
N ILE A 87 0.20 -2.20 -11.16
CA ILE A 87 1.40 -1.66 -11.80
C ILE A 87 2.32 -1.11 -10.71
N PHE A 88 3.57 -1.54 -10.77
CA PHE A 88 4.62 -1.07 -9.89
C PHE A 88 5.59 -0.15 -10.62
N GLY A 89 6.20 0.75 -9.87
CA GLY A 89 7.13 1.72 -10.42
C GLY A 89 7.84 2.50 -9.33
N VAL A 90 8.81 3.30 -9.77
CA VAL A 90 9.51 4.22 -8.89
C VAL A 90 8.51 5.22 -8.31
N ASN A 91 8.49 5.32 -6.99
CA ASN A 91 7.69 6.27 -6.23
C ASN A 91 8.52 6.79 -5.04
N VAL A 92 7.97 7.68 -4.23
CA VAL A 92 8.67 8.31 -3.08
C VAL A 92 9.29 7.32 -2.07
N MET A 93 8.90 6.05 -2.08
CA MET A 93 9.36 4.98 -1.18
C MET A 93 10.40 4.05 -1.84
N ALA A 94 10.79 4.30 -3.09
CA ALA A 94 11.73 3.46 -3.83
C ALA A 94 13.16 3.43 -3.27
N ASP A 95 13.50 4.33 -2.34
CA ASP A 95 14.81 4.38 -1.66
C ASP A 95 14.78 3.77 -0.23
N LEU A 96 13.70 3.07 0.13
CA LEU A 96 13.53 2.46 1.45
C LEU A 96 13.66 0.94 1.39
N THR A 97 14.26 0.34 2.42
CA THR A 97 14.13 -1.11 2.60
C THR A 97 12.70 -1.47 3.03
N ARG A 98 12.33 -2.76 2.94
CA ARG A 98 11.02 -3.24 3.41
C ARG A 98 10.84 -2.97 4.91
N GLU A 99 11.89 -3.15 5.69
CA GLU A 99 11.91 -2.90 7.13
C GLU A 99 11.75 -1.40 7.44
N GLU A 100 12.44 -0.53 6.69
CA GLU A 100 12.29 0.91 6.82
C GLU A 100 10.87 1.35 6.42
N PHE A 101 10.31 0.81 5.33
CA PHE A 101 8.94 1.09 4.90
C PHE A 101 7.93 0.67 5.96
N ARG A 102 8.01 -0.57 6.46
CA ARG A 102 7.15 -1.08 7.54
C ARG A 102 7.25 -0.22 8.79
N ALA A 103 8.47 0.06 9.25
CA ALA A 103 8.70 0.82 10.47
C ALA A 103 8.26 2.29 10.37
N ARG A 104 8.20 2.87 9.16
CA ARG A 104 7.82 4.26 8.94
C ARG A 104 6.34 4.45 8.58
N TYR A 105 5.75 3.53 7.82
CA TYR A 105 4.42 3.72 7.21
C TYR A 105 3.39 2.67 7.62
N LEU A 106 3.81 1.51 8.14
CA LEU A 106 2.92 0.44 8.61
C LEU A 106 2.91 0.35 10.14
N THR A 107 2.99 1.49 10.82
CA THR A 107 3.05 1.57 12.28
C THR A 107 1.68 1.43 12.95
N TYR A 108 0.60 1.40 12.16
CA TYR A 108 -0.76 1.18 12.65
C TYR A 108 -0.89 -0.20 13.30
N ARG A 109 -1.43 -0.24 14.52
CA ARG A 109 -1.81 -1.48 15.20
C ARG A 109 -3.32 -1.58 15.29
N MET A 110 -3.86 -2.70 14.80
CA MET A 110 -5.27 -3.00 14.99
C MET A 110 -5.53 -3.39 16.45
N PRO A 111 -6.59 -2.86 17.09
CA PRO A 111 -7.02 -3.29 18.43
C PRO A 111 -7.24 -4.80 18.49
N ASP A 112 -6.86 -5.43 19.62
CA ASP A 112 -6.79 -6.88 19.74
C ASP A 112 -8.16 -7.58 19.55
N ASP A 113 -9.24 -6.98 20.05
CA ASP A 113 -10.63 -7.47 19.89
C ASP A 113 -11.12 -7.47 18.44
N ARG A 114 -10.57 -6.56 17.61
CA ARG A 114 -10.87 -6.47 16.18
C ARG A 114 -9.96 -7.35 15.35
N ARG A 115 -8.73 -7.58 15.82
CA ARG A 115 -7.72 -8.42 15.16
C ARG A 115 -8.18 -9.86 15.02
N GLU A 116 -8.73 -10.45 16.08
CA GLU A 116 -9.24 -11.84 16.02
C GLU A 116 -10.32 -11.99 14.95
N ASN A 117 -11.29 -11.07 14.92
CA ASN A 117 -12.35 -11.07 13.90
C ASN A 117 -11.86 -10.80 12.48
N PHE A 118 -10.77 -10.04 12.31
CA PHE A 118 -10.17 -9.75 11.01
C PHE A 118 -9.36 -10.94 10.49
N LEU A 119 -8.52 -11.55 11.34
CA LEU A 119 -7.71 -12.71 10.99
C LEU A 119 -8.57 -13.93 10.70
N THR A 120 -9.61 -14.20 11.51
CA THR A 120 -10.53 -15.31 11.24
C THR A 120 -11.28 -15.14 9.91
N ARG A 121 -11.50 -13.91 9.43
CA ARG A 121 -12.09 -13.68 8.10
C ARG A 121 -11.09 -13.91 6.97
N LEU A 122 -9.85 -13.47 7.13
CA LEU A 122 -8.77 -13.77 6.19
C LEU A 122 -8.50 -15.28 6.08
N GLU A 123 -8.56 -16.02 7.19
CA GLU A 123 -8.42 -17.48 7.21
C GLU A 123 -9.59 -18.18 6.50
N LEU A 124 -10.82 -17.69 6.68
CA LEU A 124 -12.00 -18.23 5.97
C LEU A 124 -11.96 -17.96 4.46
N ASP A 125 -11.41 -16.82 4.04
CA ASP A 125 -11.24 -16.50 2.62
C ASP A 125 -10.12 -17.35 1.98
N HIS A 126 -9.12 -17.78 2.76
CA HIS A 126 -8.05 -18.69 2.30
C HIS A 126 -8.45 -20.19 2.30
N GLU A 127 -9.35 -20.63 3.20
CA GLU A 127 -9.85 -22.02 3.21
C GLU A 127 -10.75 -22.36 2.00
N GLU A 128 -11.20 -21.39 1.21
CA GLU A 128 -11.93 -21.63 -0.06
C GLU A 128 -11.02 -21.85 -1.28
N GLU A 129 -9.69 -21.62 -1.17
CA GLU A 129 -8.75 -21.71 -2.31
C GLU A 129 -7.73 -22.86 -2.24
N GLU A 130 -7.66 -23.66 -1.17
CA GLU A 130 -6.76 -24.83 -1.12
C GLU A 130 -7.40 -26.09 -1.73
N GLU A 131 -7.34 -26.22 -3.07
CA GLU A 131 -7.10 -27.53 -3.69
C GLU A 131 -5.67 -27.52 -4.28
N ASP A 132 -4.88 -28.48 -3.79
CA ASP A 132 -3.57 -28.94 -4.25
C ASP A 132 -2.33 -28.28 -3.60
N GLU A 133 -2.01 -28.80 -2.41
CA GLU A 133 -0.72 -28.72 -1.71
C GLU A 133 0.47 -29.18 -2.60
N GLU A 134 1.51 -28.36 -2.72
CA GLU A 134 2.89 -28.84 -2.86
C GLU A 134 3.76 -28.27 -1.72
N GLU A 135 3.80 -29.06 -0.64
CA GLU A 135 4.91 -29.33 0.28
C GLU A 135 6.18 -28.46 0.15
N TRP A 136 6.34 -27.50 1.07
CA TRP A 136 7.65 -26.89 1.38
C TRP A 136 7.99 -27.07 2.86
N GLU A 137 8.90 -28.00 3.17
CA GLU A 137 9.43 -28.20 4.52
C GLU A 137 10.51 -27.15 4.89
N GLY A 138 10.22 -26.37 5.94
CA GLY A 138 11.18 -26.05 7.01
C GLY A 138 12.02 -24.77 6.94
N ARG A 139 11.70 -23.79 7.80
CA ARG A 139 12.64 -23.32 8.87
C ARG A 139 11.93 -22.51 9.97
N ASP A 140 11.69 -23.18 11.10
CA ASP A 140 11.64 -22.76 12.50
C ASP A 140 11.32 -21.29 12.87
N GLY A 141 10.11 -21.10 13.42
CA GLY A 141 9.72 -19.92 14.20
C GLY A 141 8.43 -20.14 14.97
N ARG A 142 8.50 -20.81 16.13
CA ARG A 142 7.38 -21.11 17.04
C ARG A 142 6.53 -19.85 17.37
N PHE A 143 5.30 -19.82 16.89
CA PHE A 143 4.19 -19.12 17.55
C PHE A 143 3.07 -20.15 17.83
N GLY A 144 2.75 -20.32 19.10
CA GLY A 144 1.85 -21.38 19.57
C GLY A 144 0.39 -21.06 19.26
N LEU A 145 -0.25 -21.92 18.45
CA LEU A 145 -1.69 -21.96 18.25
C LEU A 145 -2.37 -22.64 19.46
N LEU A 146 -3.21 -21.90 20.17
CA LEU A 146 -4.16 -22.44 21.13
C LEU A 146 -5.31 -23.12 20.37
N LYS A 147 -5.46 -24.43 20.57
CA LYS A 147 -6.60 -25.22 20.09
C LYS A 147 -7.89 -24.72 20.74
N SER A 148 -8.90 -24.36 19.95
CA SER A 148 -10.27 -24.26 20.44
C SER A 148 -11.25 -24.98 19.52
N THR A 149 -11.86 -26.00 20.09
CA THR A 149 -12.92 -26.84 19.53
C THR A 149 -14.27 -26.13 19.59
N LYS A 150 -14.91 -25.90 18.43
CA LYS A 150 -16.36 -26.09 18.16
C LYS A 150 -16.75 -25.47 16.80
N LYS A 151 -17.07 -26.32 15.80
CA LYS A 151 -17.59 -25.92 14.48
C LYS A 151 -19.06 -25.48 14.56
N PRO A 152 -19.47 -24.32 14.01
CA PRO A 152 -20.83 -24.07 13.57
C PRO A 152 -21.01 -24.53 12.11
N LYS A 153 -22.24 -24.91 11.75
CA LYS A 153 -22.62 -25.57 10.49
C LYS A 153 -22.58 -24.60 9.29
N THR A 154 -21.81 -24.97 8.27
CA THR A 154 -21.70 -24.30 6.96
C THR A 154 -22.94 -24.59 6.09
N THR A 155 -23.56 -23.56 5.53
CA THR A 155 -24.53 -23.69 4.43
C THR A 155 -23.81 -23.31 3.14
N THR A 156 -23.42 -24.30 2.35
CA THR A 156 -22.71 -24.13 1.08
C THR A 156 -23.63 -23.47 0.06
N THR A 157 -23.25 -22.29 -0.45
CA THR A 157 -23.83 -21.68 -1.65
C THR A 157 -22.78 -21.79 -2.75
N THR A 158 -23.00 -22.71 -3.69
CA THR A 158 -22.09 -22.90 -4.84
C THR A 158 -22.30 -21.79 -5.87
N TYR A 159 -21.24 -21.04 -6.18
CA TYR A 159 -21.21 -20.08 -7.29
C TYR A 159 -20.91 -20.80 -8.62
N PRO A 160 -21.60 -20.47 -9.73
CA PRO A 160 -21.26 -20.98 -11.06
C PRO A 160 -19.99 -20.30 -11.62
N PRO A 161 -19.23 -20.99 -12.49
CA PRO A 161 -17.96 -20.49 -13.03
C PRO A 161 -18.14 -19.23 -13.90
N PRO A 162 -17.11 -18.36 -13.96
CA PRO A 162 -17.19 -17.08 -14.67
C PRO A 162 -17.36 -17.29 -16.18
N THR A 163 -18.42 -16.71 -16.74
CA THR A 163 -18.72 -16.79 -18.17
C THR A 163 -17.79 -15.87 -18.97
N LYS A 164 -17.26 -16.40 -20.09
CA LYS A 164 -16.46 -15.65 -21.08
C LYS A 164 -17.35 -14.67 -21.83
N GLY A 165 -17.56 -13.49 -21.26
CA GLY A 165 -18.18 -12.34 -21.93
C GLY A 165 -17.54 -11.05 -21.44
N PRO A 166 -17.55 -9.96 -22.25
CA PRO A 166 -17.07 -8.67 -21.78
C PRO A 166 -17.90 -8.25 -20.55
N PRO A 167 -17.25 -7.78 -19.47
CA PRO A 167 -17.94 -7.46 -18.23
C PRO A 167 -19.02 -6.40 -18.49
N PRO A 168 -20.23 -6.56 -17.92
CA PRO A 168 -21.28 -5.54 -18.03
C PRO A 168 -20.74 -4.20 -17.54
N GLN A 169 -21.14 -3.11 -18.21
CA GLN A 169 -20.66 -1.75 -17.93
C GLN A 169 -20.86 -1.40 -16.44
N ALA A 170 -19.76 -1.46 -15.68
CA ALA A 170 -19.78 -1.17 -14.26
C ALA A 170 -20.23 0.28 -14.03
N CYS A 171 -21.27 0.47 -13.20
CA CYS A 171 -21.61 1.79 -12.67
C CYS A 171 -20.41 2.29 -11.86
N THR A 172 -19.57 3.11 -12.50
CA THR A 172 -18.33 3.61 -11.88
C THR A 172 -18.68 4.81 -11.03
N ILE A 173 -18.46 4.71 -9.72
CA ILE A 173 -18.64 5.82 -8.79
C ILE A 173 -17.26 6.43 -8.54
N ASP A 174 -17.11 7.71 -8.88
CA ASP A 174 -15.89 8.46 -8.60
C ASP A 174 -16.25 9.77 -7.89
N TRP A 175 -16.11 9.76 -6.57
CA TRP A 175 -16.38 10.92 -5.72
C TRP A 175 -15.47 12.12 -6.02
N ARG A 176 -14.36 11.94 -6.75
CA ARG A 176 -13.51 13.07 -7.19
C ARG A 176 -14.19 13.94 -8.23
N LYS A 177 -15.17 13.40 -8.95
CA LYS A 177 -15.88 14.10 -10.03
C LYS A 177 -17.14 14.82 -9.55
N ILE A 178 -17.55 14.62 -8.30
CA ILE A 178 -18.83 15.13 -7.79
C ILE A 178 -18.76 16.59 -7.30
N SER A 179 -17.55 17.13 -7.12
CA SER A 179 -17.33 18.51 -6.70
C SER A 179 -16.01 19.03 -7.27
N SER A 180 -16.01 20.27 -7.77
CA SER A 180 -14.77 20.98 -8.14
C SER A 180 -13.88 21.27 -6.92
N ASN A 181 -14.45 21.18 -5.73
CA ASN A 181 -13.82 21.47 -4.45
C ASN A 181 -13.38 20.20 -3.71
N TYR A 182 -13.15 19.10 -4.44
CA TYR A 182 -12.72 17.84 -3.86
C TYR A 182 -11.43 18.04 -3.03
N PRO A 183 -11.35 17.49 -1.81
CA PRO A 183 -10.18 17.67 -0.95
C PRO A 183 -8.88 17.15 -1.59
N SER A 184 -7.75 17.82 -1.32
CA SER A 184 -6.43 17.30 -1.68
C SER A 184 -6.11 16.04 -0.88
N VAL A 185 -5.24 15.18 -1.41
CA VAL A 185 -4.62 14.09 -0.63
C VAL A 185 -3.74 14.70 0.48
N ASP A 186 -3.80 14.13 1.68
CA ASP A 186 -2.99 14.52 2.84
C ASP A 186 -1.98 13.41 3.20
N ASP A 187 -0.90 13.79 3.90
CA ASP A 187 0.19 12.89 4.30
C ASP A 187 0.22 12.68 5.81
N GLN A 188 0.01 11.44 6.26
CA GLN A 188 0.02 11.05 7.67
C GLN A 188 1.40 11.08 8.32
N LYS A 189 2.48 11.16 7.52
CA LYS A 189 3.87 11.05 7.99
C LYS A 189 4.11 9.75 8.77
N GLN A 190 5.09 9.74 9.67
CA GLN A 190 5.47 8.58 10.47
C GLN A 190 4.62 8.47 11.74
N CYS A 191 3.32 8.29 11.57
CA CYS A 191 2.34 8.14 12.65
C CYS A 191 1.24 7.18 12.17
N GLY A 192 0.85 6.21 13.01
CA GLY A 192 -0.20 5.22 12.73
C GLY A 192 -1.62 5.79 12.82
N SER A 193 -1.81 7.03 12.38
CA SER A 193 -3.07 7.77 12.42
C SER A 193 -3.91 7.60 11.16
N CYS A 194 -3.67 6.58 10.34
CA CYS A 194 -4.44 6.33 9.11
C CYS A 194 -5.95 6.27 9.37
N TRP A 195 -6.37 5.77 10.55
CA TRP A 195 -7.75 5.77 11.01
C TRP A 195 -8.36 7.19 11.07
N ALA A 196 -7.59 8.17 11.57
CA ALA A 196 -8.03 9.56 11.66
C ALA A 196 -8.10 10.22 10.27
N PHE A 197 -7.09 9.97 9.43
CA PHE A 197 -7.04 10.50 8.06
C PHE A 197 -8.17 9.95 7.19
N ALA A 198 -8.44 8.65 7.26
CA ALA A 198 -9.52 8.03 6.52
C ALA A 198 -10.89 8.53 6.98
N SER A 199 -11.13 8.61 8.29
CA SER A 199 -12.39 9.15 8.85
C SER A 199 -12.62 10.61 8.45
N VAL A 200 -11.62 11.48 8.64
CA VAL A 200 -11.74 12.90 8.30
C VAL A 200 -11.84 13.10 6.79
N GLY A 201 -11.04 12.39 5.98
CA GLY A 201 -11.06 12.50 4.53
C GLY A 201 -12.41 12.14 3.92
N ALA A 202 -13.05 11.06 4.39
CA ALA A 202 -14.40 10.72 3.96
C ALA A 202 -15.41 11.82 4.30
N PHE A 203 -15.30 12.43 5.48
CA PHE A 203 -16.17 13.52 5.89
C PHE A 203 -15.92 14.81 5.09
N GLU A 204 -14.66 15.17 4.82
CA GLU A 204 -14.31 16.32 3.97
C GLU A 204 -14.85 16.16 2.54
N VAL A 205 -14.84 14.95 1.99
CA VAL A 205 -15.47 14.66 0.68
C VAL A 205 -16.98 14.91 0.72
N LEU A 206 -17.68 14.48 1.79
CA LEU A 206 -19.11 14.77 1.96
C LEU A 206 -19.39 16.28 2.10
N LEU A 207 -18.53 17.00 2.83
CA LEU A 207 -18.61 18.45 2.97
C LEU A 207 -18.42 19.16 1.63
N SER A 208 -17.50 18.67 0.79
CA SER A 208 -17.24 19.23 -0.55
C SER A 208 -18.43 19.13 -1.49
N LYS A 209 -19.26 18.08 -1.36
CA LYS A 209 -20.55 17.94 -2.07
C LYS A 209 -21.53 19.03 -1.70
N SER A 210 -21.46 19.51 -0.45
CA SER A 210 -22.31 20.57 0.09
C SER A 210 -21.71 21.98 -0.14
N GLY A 211 -20.63 22.08 -0.92
CA GLY A 211 -19.95 23.34 -1.22
C GLY A 211 -18.98 23.82 -0.13
N LYS A 212 -18.77 23.05 0.94
CA LYS A 212 -17.83 23.40 2.02
C LYS A 212 -16.42 22.91 1.69
N THR A 213 -15.42 23.76 1.85
CA THR A 213 -14.01 23.51 1.49
C THR A 213 -13.08 23.43 2.70
N THR A 214 -13.62 23.52 3.91
CA THR A 214 -12.80 23.64 5.11
C THR A 214 -12.08 22.34 5.43
N LYS A 215 -10.75 22.38 5.55
CA LYS A 215 -9.98 21.27 6.11
C LYS A 215 -10.23 21.15 7.61
N LEU A 216 -10.57 19.96 8.05
CA LEU A 216 -10.82 19.60 9.44
C LEU A 216 -9.54 19.05 10.09
N SER A 217 -9.43 19.23 11.41
CA SER A 217 -8.25 18.80 12.15
C SER A 217 -8.16 17.28 12.28
N LYS A 218 -7.12 16.69 11.68
CA LYS A 218 -6.78 15.28 11.92
C LYS A 218 -6.15 15.11 13.31
N GLN A 219 -5.38 16.10 13.77
CA GLN A 219 -4.70 16.04 15.08
C GLN A 219 -5.66 16.10 16.26
N GLU A 220 -6.75 16.86 16.16
CA GLU A 220 -7.80 16.85 17.19
C GLU A 220 -8.33 15.44 17.37
N LEU A 221 -8.61 14.76 16.26
CA LEU A 221 -9.11 13.39 16.29
C LEU A 221 -8.06 12.44 16.92
N VAL A 222 -6.78 12.56 16.53
CA VAL A 222 -5.67 11.81 17.13
C VAL A 222 -5.58 12.04 18.63
N ASP A 223 -5.60 13.29 19.10
CA ASP A 223 -5.33 13.64 20.50
C ASP A 223 -6.55 13.45 21.43
N CYS A 224 -7.77 13.54 20.89
CA CYS A 224 -9.01 13.61 21.68
C CYS A 224 -9.87 12.34 21.64
N THR A 225 -9.53 11.34 20.81
CA THR A 225 -10.27 10.07 20.76
C THR A 225 -9.76 9.12 21.83
N LYS A 226 -10.44 9.08 22.98
CA LYS A 226 -9.98 8.31 24.17
C LYS A 226 -9.87 6.80 23.95
N ASP A 227 -10.72 6.23 23.09
CA ASP A 227 -10.75 4.78 22.83
C ASP A 227 -9.84 4.39 21.64
N ASN A 228 -8.94 5.28 21.21
CA ASN A 228 -7.91 5.04 20.21
C ASN A 228 -6.53 5.39 20.80
N ASP A 229 -5.48 4.80 20.22
CA ASP A 229 -4.11 4.90 20.72
C ASP A 229 -3.25 5.89 19.91
N MET A 230 -3.85 7.00 19.48
CA MET A 230 -3.15 8.09 18.78
C MET A 230 -2.34 7.57 17.56
N CYS A 231 -1.00 7.71 17.57
CA CYS A 231 -0.11 7.21 16.52
C CYS A 231 0.18 5.70 16.59
N GLU A 232 -0.22 5.00 17.65
CA GLU A 232 -0.06 3.53 17.71
C GLU A 232 -1.20 2.81 17.01
N GLY A 233 -2.32 3.48 16.74
CA GLY A 233 -3.46 2.91 16.03
C GLY A 233 -4.80 3.41 16.55
N GLY A 234 -5.87 2.89 15.97
CA GLY A 234 -7.23 3.30 16.30
C GLY A 234 -8.28 2.80 15.33
N TRP A 235 -9.55 2.85 15.72
CA TRP A 235 -10.65 2.41 14.88
C TRP A 235 -11.58 3.55 14.46
N PHE A 236 -12.36 3.33 13.41
CA PHE A 236 -13.25 4.34 12.83
C PHE A 236 -14.43 4.68 13.75
N GLU A 237 -14.96 3.72 14.50
CA GLU A 237 -16.15 3.96 15.33
C GLU A 237 -15.89 4.98 16.47
N PRO A 238 -14.82 4.86 17.29
CA PRO A 238 -14.46 5.91 18.25
C PRO A 238 -14.27 7.28 17.60
N ALA A 239 -13.63 7.32 16.43
CA ALA A 239 -13.42 8.54 15.68
C ALA A 239 -14.74 9.19 15.26
N PHE A 240 -15.67 8.41 14.69
CA PHE A 240 -16.97 8.91 14.28
C PHE A 240 -17.82 9.41 15.45
N LYS A 241 -17.71 8.81 16.64
CA LYS A 241 -18.35 9.32 17.86
C LYS A 241 -17.87 10.74 18.20
N VAL A 242 -16.56 11.00 18.13
CA VAL A 242 -16.00 12.34 18.33
C VAL A 242 -16.47 13.31 17.25
N MET A 243 -16.47 12.87 15.99
CA MET A 243 -16.93 13.69 14.85
C MET A 243 -18.42 14.01 14.92
N GLU A 244 -19.25 13.12 15.47
CA GLU A 244 -20.67 13.35 15.69
C GLU A 244 -20.90 14.28 16.90
N ASN A 245 -20.20 14.01 17.99
CA ASN A 245 -20.24 14.82 19.20
C ASN A 245 -18.89 14.75 19.95
N PRO A 246 -18.14 15.86 20.07
CA PRO A 246 -18.60 17.24 19.88
C PRO A 246 -18.57 17.76 18.45
N GLY A 247 -17.90 17.10 17.50
CA GLY A 247 -17.52 17.65 16.20
C GLY A 247 -16.03 17.89 16.08
N LEU A 248 -15.60 18.49 14.96
CA LEU A 248 -14.21 18.85 14.70
C LEU A 248 -14.02 20.34 14.43
N CYS A 249 -12.86 20.85 14.82
CA CYS A 249 -12.33 22.16 14.49
C CYS A 249 -11.58 22.17 13.15
N ALA A 250 -11.17 23.35 12.72
CA ALA A 250 -10.40 23.50 11.49
C ALA A 250 -8.93 23.06 11.68
N GLU A 251 -8.33 22.48 10.64
CA GLU A 251 -6.91 22.11 10.61
C GLU A 251 -5.98 23.28 10.97
N LYS A 252 -6.36 24.50 10.59
CA LYS A 252 -5.58 25.72 10.92
C LYS A 252 -5.52 26.02 12.44
N ASP A 253 -6.55 25.63 13.19
CA ASP A 253 -6.69 25.91 14.62
C ASP A 253 -6.05 24.79 15.45
N TYR A 254 -5.97 23.58 14.90
CA TYR A 254 -5.32 22.42 15.50
C TYR A 254 -4.53 21.63 14.45
N LYS A 255 -3.32 22.15 14.15
CA LYS A 255 -2.45 21.60 13.10
C LYS A 255 -1.95 20.20 13.41
N TYR A 256 -1.81 19.40 12.35
CA TYR A 256 -1.18 18.09 12.38
C TYR A 256 0.31 18.14 12.69
N THR A 257 0.75 17.26 13.57
CA THR A 257 2.12 17.19 14.11
C THR A 257 2.76 15.82 13.96
N ALA A 258 2.00 14.82 13.48
CA ALA A 258 2.45 13.42 13.33
C ALA A 258 3.02 12.82 14.61
N LYS A 259 2.51 13.23 15.77
CA LYS A 259 2.95 12.80 17.09
C LYS A 259 1.75 12.74 18.02
N ASN A 260 1.91 11.94 19.07
CA ASN A 260 0.99 11.94 20.20
C ASN A 260 1.00 13.30 20.89
N GLY A 261 -0.19 13.87 21.07
CA GLY A 261 -0.40 15.10 21.81
C GLY A 261 -1.31 14.91 23.01
N THR A 262 -1.63 16.02 23.66
CA THR A 262 -2.69 16.07 24.67
C THR A 262 -3.88 16.79 24.07
N CYS A 263 -5.08 16.21 24.21
CA CYS A 263 -6.31 16.84 23.74
C CYS A 263 -6.42 18.28 24.26
N LYS A 264 -6.39 19.25 23.33
CA LYS A 264 -6.62 20.65 23.67
C LYS A 264 -8.08 20.87 24.06
N SER A 265 -8.35 21.91 24.84
CA SER A 265 -9.72 22.29 25.24
C SER A 265 -10.17 23.62 24.66
N LYS A 266 -9.28 24.33 23.93
CA LYS A 266 -9.53 25.66 23.38
C LYS A 266 -9.46 25.63 21.86
N PHE A 267 -10.56 25.25 21.23
CA PHE A 267 -10.77 25.34 19.79
C PHE A 267 -12.27 25.52 19.49
N THR A 268 -12.58 26.00 18.29
CA THR A 268 -13.96 26.16 17.83
C THR A 268 -14.32 25.01 16.92
N VAL A 269 -15.31 24.21 17.32
CA VAL A 269 -15.92 23.21 16.45
C VAL A 269 -16.62 23.94 15.29
N ILE A 270 -16.32 23.51 14.07
CA ILE A 270 -16.88 24.11 12.85
C ILE A 270 -17.80 23.15 12.10
N GLU A 271 -17.60 21.84 12.24
CA GLU A 271 -18.38 20.83 11.53
C GLU A 271 -18.66 19.64 12.44
N LYS A 272 -19.82 19.01 12.21
CA LYS A 272 -20.25 17.80 12.91
C LYS A 272 -20.74 16.78 11.91
N LEU A 273 -20.34 15.53 12.12
CA LEU A 273 -20.97 14.40 11.48
C LEU A 273 -22.39 14.28 12.05
N LYS A 274 -23.38 14.06 11.19
CA LYS A 274 -24.77 13.96 11.64
C LYS A 274 -25.11 12.57 12.16
N SER A 275 -24.58 11.55 11.51
CA SER A 275 -24.69 10.15 11.90
C SER A 275 -23.67 9.31 11.14
N PHE A 276 -23.43 8.10 11.64
CA PHE A 276 -22.65 7.08 10.97
C PHE A 276 -23.32 5.72 11.12
N LYS A 277 -23.01 4.78 10.23
CA LYS A 277 -23.51 3.41 10.27
C LYS A 277 -22.41 2.45 9.89
N ASP A 278 -22.27 1.38 10.67
CA ASP A 278 -21.40 0.27 10.31
C ASP A 278 -22.00 -0.53 9.13
N VAL A 279 -21.24 -0.62 8.04
CA VAL A 279 -21.57 -1.38 6.82
C VAL A 279 -20.65 -2.60 6.64
N SER A 280 -19.87 -2.95 7.67
CA SER A 280 -19.01 -4.14 7.68
C SER A 280 -19.81 -5.41 7.36
N GLY A 281 -19.17 -6.33 6.63
CA GLY A 281 -19.81 -7.55 6.18
C GLY A 281 -19.31 -7.93 4.80
N SER A 282 -20.23 -8.23 3.87
CA SER A 282 -19.91 -8.63 2.51
C SER A 282 -19.68 -7.44 1.57
N ASP A 283 -19.00 -7.70 0.45
CA ASP A 283 -18.80 -6.73 -0.62
C ASP A 283 -20.10 -6.11 -1.12
N SER A 284 -21.18 -6.89 -1.20
CA SER A 284 -22.49 -6.38 -1.61
C SER A 284 -23.00 -5.26 -0.70
N LYS A 285 -22.71 -5.31 0.61
CA LYS A 285 -23.08 -4.21 1.54
C LYS A 285 -22.24 -2.97 1.30
N LEU A 286 -20.94 -3.14 1.07
CA LEU A 286 -20.03 -2.04 0.76
C LEU A 286 -20.44 -1.37 -0.55
N ILE A 287 -20.65 -2.17 -1.60
CA ILE A 287 -21.09 -1.73 -2.93
C ILE A 287 -22.41 -0.95 -2.85
N ALA A 288 -23.39 -1.44 -2.08
CA ALA A 288 -24.66 -0.74 -1.89
C ALA A 288 -24.53 0.62 -1.16
N ALA A 289 -23.48 0.81 -0.37
CA ALA A 289 -23.23 2.05 0.37
C ALA A 289 -22.43 3.10 -0.44
N LEU A 290 -21.62 2.69 -1.42
CA LEU A 290 -20.79 3.58 -2.24
C LEU A 290 -21.53 4.76 -2.91
N PRO A 291 -22.79 4.63 -3.40
CA PRO A 291 -23.53 5.76 -3.97
C PRO A 291 -23.91 6.83 -2.95
N THR A 292 -23.93 6.47 -1.67
CA THR A 292 -24.44 7.32 -0.59
C THR A 292 -23.34 8.11 0.12
N SER A 293 -22.18 7.50 0.32
CA SER A 293 -21.05 8.10 1.03
C SER A 293 -19.72 7.47 0.61
N PRO A 294 -18.61 8.22 0.65
CA PRO A 294 -17.26 7.64 0.78
C PRO A 294 -17.18 6.76 2.03
N LEU A 295 -16.47 5.63 1.93
CA LEU A 295 -16.35 4.64 3.00
C LEU A 295 -14.89 4.53 3.46
N PRO A 296 -14.57 4.88 4.71
CA PRO A 296 -13.31 4.48 5.33
C PRO A 296 -13.28 2.96 5.48
N ILE A 297 -12.25 2.33 4.94
CA ILE A 297 -12.03 0.89 4.99
C ILE A 297 -10.65 0.58 5.58
N ALA A 298 -10.53 -0.55 6.25
CA ALA A 298 -9.25 -1.10 6.65
C ALA A 298 -8.82 -2.16 5.63
N MET A 299 -7.55 -2.15 5.25
CA MET A 299 -6.94 -3.16 4.37
C MET A 299 -5.58 -3.54 4.93
N ASN A 300 -5.12 -4.76 4.62
CA ASN A 300 -3.77 -5.17 4.92
C ASN A 300 -2.83 -4.64 3.82
N CYS A 301 -1.93 -3.72 4.19
CA CYS A 301 -0.93 -3.21 3.27
C CYS A 301 0.31 -4.12 3.31
N ASN A 302 0.55 -4.87 2.23
CA ASN A 302 1.71 -5.75 2.11
C ASN A 302 2.95 -5.01 1.59
N ASP A 303 4.08 -5.72 1.51
CA ASP A 303 5.38 -5.15 1.09
C ASP A 303 5.42 -4.72 -0.38
N ASP A 304 4.57 -5.28 -1.23
CA ASP A 304 4.56 -4.96 -2.66
C ASP A 304 3.90 -3.62 -2.91
N MET A 305 2.94 -3.26 -2.05
CA MET A 305 2.30 -1.93 -2.09
C MET A 305 3.29 -0.78 -1.88
N GLN A 306 4.49 -1.04 -1.31
CA GLN A 306 5.58 -0.06 -1.17
C GLN A 306 5.88 0.65 -2.49
N VAL A 307 5.95 -0.08 -3.60
CA VAL A 307 6.38 0.41 -4.92
C VAL A 307 5.23 0.48 -5.93
N SER A 308 3.99 0.52 -5.46
CA SER A 308 2.81 0.62 -6.33
C SER A 308 2.66 2.03 -6.93
N THR A 309 2.29 2.14 -8.21
CA THR A 309 2.15 3.41 -8.97
C THR A 309 0.80 3.61 -9.68
N VAL A 310 -0.16 2.70 -9.46
CA VAL A 310 -1.60 2.71 -9.86
C VAL A 310 -1.97 1.95 -11.15
N ARG A 311 -2.68 0.83 -10.99
CA ARG A 311 -4.06 0.52 -11.47
C ARG A 311 -4.59 -0.71 -10.70
N VAL A 312 -5.92 -0.88 -10.68
CA VAL A 312 -6.73 -1.86 -9.93
C VAL A 312 -5.94 -2.95 -9.20
N ILE A 313 -5.73 -2.77 -7.90
CA ILE A 313 -5.51 -3.93 -7.01
C ILE A 313 -6.84 -4.67 -7.02
N ASN A 314 -6.85 -5.92 -7.50
CA ASN A 314 -8.06 -6.70 -7.71
C ASN A 314 -8.78 -6.97 -6.39
N ILE A 315 -9.61 -6.02 -5.94
CA ILE A 315 -10.67 -6.26 -4.96
C ILE A 315 -11.86 -6.68 -5.81
N ILE A 316 -12.21 -7.96 -5.74
CA ILE A 316 -13.31 -8.57 -6.48
C ILE A 316 -14.57 -7.72 -6.30
N MET A 317 -14.95 -6.92 -7.30
CA MET A 317 -16.22 -6.20 -7.32
C MET A 317 -17.06 -6.73 -8.48
N GLN A 318 -17.75 -7.85 -8.24
CA GLN A 318 -18.84 -8.29 -9.09
C GLN A 318 -20.15 -7.62 -8.67
N GLN A 319 -20.74 -6.91 -9.64
CA GLN A 319 -22.17 -6.58 -9.80
C GLN A 319 -22.83 -5.68 -8.72
N CYS A 320 -23.04 -4.42 -9.07
CA CYS A 320 -24.14 -3.62 -8.50
C CYS A 320 -25.47 -4.11 -9.11
N LEU A 321 -26.21 -4.95 -8.38
CA LEU A 321 -27.63 -5.16 -8.69
C LEU A 321 -28.42 -3.91 -8.29
N GLU A 322 -29.40 -3.56 -9.11
CA GLU A 322 -30.33 -2.45 -8.94
C GLU A 322 -30.97 -2.46 -7.53
N VAL A 323 -30.51 -1.59 -6.64
CA VAL A 323 -31.19 -1.36 -5.36
C VAL A 323 -31.87 0.01 -5.38
N ASN A 324 -33.18 -0.06 -5.56
CA ASN A 324 -34.19 0.98 -5.40
C ASN A 324 -33.98 1.72 -4.04
N PRO A 325 -33.99 3.07 -4.00
CA PRO A 325 -33.36 3.82 -2.92
C PRO A 325 -34.29 3.95 -1.71
N ARG A 326 -34.02 3.20 -0.64
CA ARG A 326 -34.43 3.58 0.72
C ARG A 326 -33.43 3.03 1.73
N ILE A 327 -32.37 3.79 2.02
CA ILE A 327 -31.70 3.91 3.32
C ILE A 327 -30.76 5.11 3.19
N PHE A 328 -31.01 6.16 3.97
CA PHE A 328 -30.29 7.42 3.95
C PHE A 328 -29.12 7.39 4.96
N MET A 329 -27.98 7.96 4.59
CA MET A 329 -27.15 8.77 5.51
C MET A 329 -27.43 10.24 5.15
N HIS A 330 -27.65 11.09 6.16
CA HIS A 330 -27.98 12.51 6.00
C HIS A 330 -26.90 13.40 6.58
#